data_AF-A0A663DMY0-F1
#
_entry.id   AF-A0A663DMY0-F1
#
_cell.length_a   1.000
_cell.length_b   1.000
_cell.length_c   1.000
_cell.angle_alpha   90.00
_cell.angle_beta   90.00
_cell.angle_gamma   90.00
#
_symmetry.space_group_name_H-M   'P 1'
#
loop_
_entity.id
_entity.type
_entity.pdbx_description
1 polymer ?
#
loop_
_entity_poly.entity_id
_entity_poly.type
_entity_poly.pdbx_seq_one_letter_code
_entity_poly.pdbx_strand_id
1 'polypeptide(L)'
;RFRFCGDLDCPDWVLAEISTLAKISSVKLKLICAQVLRDLLGEAIEYEKILKLTSDAKLESGDVKATIAVLGFILSSAAKHNVDSESLSSELQQLGLPKEHAGGLCRSYEEKQSSLQDSLRACSLRQLKQAQALMNTLL
;
A
#
# COMPACT_ATOMS: atom_id res chain seq x y z
N ARG A 1 2.39 18.20 -0.66
CA ARG A 1 0.96 17.92 -0.46
C ARG A 1 0.49 16.91 -1.50
N PHE A 2 -0.09 15.81 -1.03
CA PHE A 2 -0.52 14.70 -1.86
C PHE A 2 -2.03 14.48 -1.75
N ARG A 3 -2.73 14.41 -2.87
CA ARG A 3 -4.16 14.09 -2.99
C ARG A 3 -4.46 12.72 -2.41
N PHE A 4 -3.61 11.71 -2.63
CA PHE A 4 -3.83 10.40 -2.00
C PHE A 4 -3.78 10.45 -0.46
N CYS A 5 -3.10 11.46 0.12
CA CYS A 5 -3.09 11.75 1.55
C CYS A 5 -4.19 12.73 2.00
N GLY A 6 -5.11 13.13 1.12
CA GLY A 6 -6.14 14.13 1.44
C GLY A 6 -5.60 15.56 1.49
N ASP A 7 -4.72 15.92 0.55
CA ASP A 7 -4.02 17.21 0.48
C ASP A 7 -3.09 17.48 1.68
N LEU A 8 -2.67 16.42 2.36
CA LEU A 8 -1.66 16.44 3.41
C LEU A 8 -0.30 16.00 2.87
N ASP A 9 0.75 16.25 3.63
CA ASP A 9 2.07 15.71 3.30
C ASP A 9 2.15 14.22 3.62
N CYS A 10 2.97 13.52 2.84
CA CYS A 10 3.19 12.09 3.01
C CYS A 10 3.97 11.89 4.32
N PRO A 11 3.55 10.99 5.22
CA PRO A 11 4.23 10.81 6.48
C PRO A 11 5.66 10.28 6.26
N ASP A 12 6.59 10.70 7.12
CA ASP A 12 8.04 10.40 6.96
C ASP A 12 8.33 8.90 6.88
N TRP A 13 7.59 8.07 7.62
CA TRP A 13 7.73 6.62 7.57
C TRP A 13 7.38 6.03 6.20
N VAL A 14 6.44 6.63 5.45
CA VAL A 14 6.16 6.22 4.07
C VAL A 14 7.29 6.66 3.16
N LEU A 15 7.73 7.91 3.28
CA LEU A 15 8.81 8.47 2.48
C LEU A 15 10.13 7.68 2.63
N ALA A 16 10.47 7.26 3.85
CA ALA A 16 11.65 6.44 4.11
C ALA A 16 11.62 5.13 3.30
N GLU A 17 10.44 4.51 3.20
CA GLU A 17 10.26 3.22 2.54
C GLU A 17 10.01 3.32 1.03
N ILE A 18 9.66 4.50 0.50
CA ILE A 18 9.63 4.74 -0.95
C ILE A 18 10.98 4.40 -1.59
N SER A 19 12.08 4.73 -0.91
CA SER A 19 13.43 4.37 -1.36
C SER A 19 13.66 2.85 -1.35
N THR A 20 13.04 2.12 -0.42
CA THR A 20 13.06 0.65 -0.36
C THR A 20 12.27 0.05 -1.52
N LEU A 21 11.07 0.58 -1.80
CA LEU A 21 10.23 0.17 -2.93
C LEU A 21 10.93 0.34 -4.28
N ALA A 22 11.70 1.42 -4.44
CA ALA A 22 12.48 1.70 -5.64
C ALA A 22 13.64 0.70 -5.87
N LYS A 23 14.17 0.08 -4.80
CA LYS A 23 15.20 -0.97 -4.90
C LYS A 23 14.65 -2.32 -5.40
N ILE A 24 13.35 -2.56 -5.22
CA ILE A 24 12.68 -3.76 -5.70
C ILE A 24 12.44 -3.63 -7.21
N SER A 25 12.51 -4.72 -7.98
CA SER A 25 12.18 -4.66 -9.41
C SER A 25 10.68 -4.35 -9.65
N SER A 26 10.36 -3.68 -10.75
CA SER A 26 8.98 -3.32 -11.11
C SER A 26 8.04 -4.54 -11.16
N VAL A 27 8.55 -5.68 -11.63
CA VAL A 27 7.84 -6.96 -11.68
C VAL A 27 7.50 -7.47 -10.28
N LYS A 28 8.49 -7.49 -9.36
CA LYS A 28 8.28 -7.94 -7.98
C LYS A 28 7.34 -7.00 -7.26
N LEU A 29 7.51 -5.69 -7.40
CA LEU A 29 6.62 -4.70 -6.79
C LEU A 29 5.17 -4.92 -7.22
N LYS A 30 4.93 -5.20 -8.51
CA LYS A 30 3.60 -5.51 -9.02
C LYS A 30 3.00 -6.76 -8.35
N LEU A 31 3.80 -7.81 -8.15
CA LEU A 31 3.34 -9.03 -7.46
C LEU A 31 3.00 -8.78 -6.00
N ILE A 32 3.81 -7.97 -5.30
CA ILE A 32 3.56 -7.60 -3.91
C ILE A 32 2.31 -6.72 -3.82
N CYS A 33 2.18 -5.72 -4.69
CA CYS A 33 0.99 -4.90 -4.82
C CYS A 33 -0.27 -5.75 -5.00
N ALA A 34 -0.24 -6.74 -5.89
CA ALA A 34 -1.36 -7.66 -6.07
C ALA A 34 -1.71 -8.45 -4.80
N GLN A 35 -0.72 -8.84 -3.99
CA GLN A 35 -0.97 -9.49 -2.70
C GLN A 35 -1.53 -8.53 -1.65
N VAL A 36 -1.00 -7.30 -1.59
CA VAL A 36 -1.50 -6.26 -0.69
C VAL A 36 -2.94 -5.91 -1.04
N LEU A 37 -3.28 -5.79 -2.33
CA LEU A 37 -4.65 -5.57 -2.79
C LEU A 37 -5.57 -6.69 -2.31
N ARG A 38 -5.15 -7.95 -2.42
CA ARG A 38 -5.90 -9.10 -1.91
C ARG A 38 -6.12 -9.02 -0.39
N ASP A 39 -5.08 -8.69 0.37
CA ASP A 39 -5.16 -8.48 1.83
C ASP A 39 -6.20 -7.40 2.20
N LEU A 40 -6.15 -6.26 1.50
CA LEU A 40 -7.10 -5.15 1.69
C LEU A 40 -8.54 -5.53 1.32
N LEU A 41 -8.73 -6.50 0.42
CA LEU A 41 -10.03 -7.06 0.06
C LEU A 41 -10.50 -8.16 1.03
N GLY A 42 -9.69 -8.51 2.03
CA GLY A 42 -9.99 -9.53 3.04
C GLY A 42 -9.58 -10.95 2.66
N GLU A 43 -8.75 -11.11 1.63
CA GLU A 43 -8.11 -12.38 1.27
C GLU A 43 -6.82 -12.59 2.09
N ALA A 44 -6.36 -13.84 2.18
CA ALA A 44 -5.13 -14.16 2.90
C ALA A 44 -3.88 -13.74 2.11
N ILE A 45 -3.03 -12.91 2.71
CA ILE A 45 -1.73 -12.53 2.15
C ILE A 45 -0.67 -13.62 2.32
N GLU A 46 -0.05 -14.02 1.21
CA GLU A 46 1.03 -15.01 1.21
C GLU A 46 2.38 -14.36 1.56
N TYR A 47 2.59 -13.99 2.83
CA TYR A 47 3.83 -13.37 3.31
C TYR A 47 5.09 -14.15 2.91
N GLU A 48 5.06 -15.49 3.03
CA GLU A 48 6.22 -16.33 2.73
C GLU A 48 6.64 -16.23 1.25
N LYS A 49 5.67 -16.06 0.35
CA LYS A 49 5.91 -15.88 -1.08
C LYS A 49 6.47 -14.49 -1.37
N ILE A 50 5.94 -13.46 -0.72
CA ILE A 50 6.47 -12.09 -0.82
C ILE A 50 7.93 -12.05 -0.34
N LEU A 51 8.22 -12.72 0.76
CA LEU A 51 9.56 -12.80 1.34
C LEU A 51 10.55 -13.51 0.40
N LYS A 52 10.11 -14.60 -0.26
CA LYS A 52 10.89 -15.25 -1.33
C LYS A 52 11.14 -14.33 -2.52
N LEU A 53 10.13 -13.57 -2.97
CA LEU A 53 10.26 -12.61 -4.09
C LEU A 53 11.24 -11.47 -3.78
N THR A 54 11.27 -11.01 -2.53
CA THR A 54 12.09 -9.88 -2.07
C THR A 54 13.48 -10.28 -1.56
N SER A 55 13.74 -11.58 -1.38
CA SER A 55 15.04 -12.12 -0.97
C SER A 55 16.23 -11.59 -1.77
N ASP A 56 16.06 -11.48 -3.09
CA ASP A 56 17.09 -11.00 -4.02
C ASP A 56 17.33 -9.48 -3.93
N ALA A 57 16.38 -8.73 -3.33
CA ALA A 57 16.56 -7.30 -3.02
C ALA A 57 17.26 -7.06 -1.66
N LYS A 58 17.73 -8.12 -0.98
CA LYS A 58 18.33 -8.08 0.36
C LYS A 58 17.42 -7.44 1.43
N LEU A 59 16.11 -7.56 1.26
CA LEU A 59 15.12 -7.06 2.20
C LEU A 59 14.94 -8.05 3.33
N GLU A 60 14.98 -7.55 4.56
CA GLU A 60 14.70 -8.33 5.75
C GLU A 60 13.18 -8.47 5.95
N SER A 61 12.77 -9.36 6.86
CA SER A 61 11.35 -9.50 7.22
C SER A 61 10.71 -8.18 7.68
N GLY A 62 11.51 -7.26 8.25
CA GLY A 62 11.09 -5.91 8.61
C GLY A 62 10.77 -5.06 7.38
N ASP A 63 11.70 -4.98 6.42
CA ASP A 63 11.52 -4.22 5.18
C ASP A 63 10.33 -4.74 4.34
N VAL A 64 10.12 -6.06 4.35
CA VAL A 64 8.97 -6.68 3.67
C VAL A 64 7.65 -6.23 4.29
N LYS A 65 7.56 -6.23 5.62
CA LYS A 65 6.38 -5.72 6.33
C LYS A 65 6.17 -4.23 6.09
N ALA A 66 7.26 -3.46 6.09
CA ALA A 66 7.23 -2.02 5.80
C ALA A 66 6.73 -1.77 4.37
N THR A 67 7.26 -2.49 3.38
CA THR A 67 6.82 -2.48 1.98
C THR A 67 5.32 -2.75 1.86
N ILE A 68 4.83 -3.80 2.51
CA ILE A 68 3.41 -4.17 2.53
C ILE A 68 2.56 -3.06 3.16
N ALA A 69 2.99 -2.54 4.32
CA ALA A 69 2.29 -1.48 5.03
C ALA A 69 2.21 -0.18 4.21
N VAL A 70 3.29 0.18 3.54
CA VAL A 70 3.36 1.38 2.68
C VAL A 70 2.47 1.25 1.47
N LEU A 71 2.57 0.13 0.74
CA LEU A 71 1.67 -0.15 -0.38
C LEU A 71 0.21 -0.16 0.07
N GLY A 72 -0.06 -0.79 1.22
CA GLY A 72 -1.40 -0.86 1.79
C GLY A 72 -1.94 0.52 2.13
N PHE A 73 -1.11 1.37 2.73
CA PHE A 73 -1.45 2.74 3.07
C PHE A 73 -1.69 3.60 1.83
N ILE A 74 -0.82 3.55 0.83
CA ILE A 74 -0.95 4.32 -0.41
C ILE A 74 -2.24 3.95 -1.13
N LEU A 75 -2.47 2.65 -1.36
CA LEU A 75 -3.66 2.15 -2.06
C LEU A 75 -4.94 2.46 -1.29
N SER A 76 -4.93 2.26 0.03
CA SER A 76 -6.08 2.55 0.87
C SER A 76 -6.40 4.03 0.93
N SER A 77 -5.38 4.88 1.06
CA SER A 77 -5.55 6.33 1.14
C SER A 77 -5.98 6.91 -0.19
N ALA A 78 -5.43 6.43 -1.31
CA ALA A 78 -5.89 6.76 -2.65
C ALA A 78 -7.36 6.39 -2.86
N ALA A 79 -7.75 5.16 -2.51
CA ALA A 79 -9.14 4.71 -2.62
C ALA A 79 -10.08 5.54 -1.74
N LYS A 80 -9.67 5.83 -0.50
CA LYS A 80 -10.45 6.62 0.47
C LYS A 80 -10.69 8.06 -0.01
N HIS A 81 -9.68 8.69 -0.60
CA HIS A 81 -9.78 10.05 -1.16
C HIS A 81 -10.28 10.06 -2.61
N ASN A 82 -10.68 8.91 -3.15
CA ASN A 82 -11.16 8.73 -4.52
C ASN A 82 -10.20 9.31 -5.58
N VAL A 83 -8.90 9.08 -5.39
CA VAL A 83 -7.85 9.53 -6.31
C VAL A 83 -7.77 8.58 -7.50
N ASP A 84 -7.71 9.17 -8.68
CA ASP A 84 -7.54 8.47 -9.96
C ASP A 84 -6.11 7.90 -10.12
N SER A 85 -6.00 6.85 -10.92
CA SER A 85 -4.76 6.11 -11.16
C SER A 85 -3.65 6.99 -11.77
N GLU A 86 -4.02 7.96 -12.62
CA GLU A 86 -3.09 8.89 -13.27
C GLU A 86 -2.49 9.88 -12.25
N SER A 87 -3.33 10.45 -11.40
CA SER A 87 -2.91 11.33 -10.31
C SER A 87 -2.03 10.57 -9.32
N LEU A 88 -2.47 9.39 -8.87
CA LEU A 88 -1.69 8.54 -7.95
C LEU A 88 -0.31 8.22 -8.53
N SER A 89 -0.25 7.88 -9.82
CA SER A 89 1.01 7.59 -10.52
C SER A 89 1.96 8.79 -10.52
N SER A 90 1.43 9.99 -10.75
CA SER A 90 2.21 11.23 -10.75
C SER A 90 2.75 11.54 -9.35
N GLU A 91 1.94 11.32 -8.33
CA GLU A 91 2.31 11.53 -6.92
C GLU A 91 3.38 10.54 -6.47
N LEU A 92 3.22 9.26 -6.80
CA LEU A 92 4.23 8.24 -6.54
C LEU A 92 5.57 8.57 -7.21
N GLN A 93 5.54 9.07 -8.45
CA GLN A 93 6.75 9.51 -9.14
C GLN A 93 7.42 10.71 -8.43
N GLN A 94 6.62 11.66 -7.92
CA GLN A 94 7.15 12.78 -7.13
C GLN A 94 7.76 12.34 -5.79
N LEU A 95 7.24 11.27 -5.19
CA LEU A 95 7.81 10.66 -3.98
C LEU A 95 9.15 9.96 -4.25
N GLY A 96 9.47 9.66 -5.51
CA GLY A 96 10.69 8.97 -5.92
C GLY A 96 10.50 7.56 -6.47
N LEU A 97 9.25 7.10 -6.66
CA LEU A 97 9.03 5.83 -7.38
C LEU A 97 9.40 5.99 -8.86
N PRO A 98 10.07 4.99 -9.46
CA PRO A 98 10.25 4.96 -10.90
C PRO A 98 8.90 4.92 -11.61
N LYS A 99 8.80 5.56 -12.79
CA LYS A 99 7.58 5.61 -13.61
C LYS A 99 7.04 4.21 -13.94
N GLU A 100 7.93 3.24 -14.14
CA GLU A 100 7.55 1.85 -14.40
C GLU A 100 6.83 1.21 -13.21
N HIS A 101 7.35 1.44 -12.00
CA HIS A 101 6.77 0.97 -10.74
C HIS A 101 5.43 1.63 -10.46
N ALA A 102 5.37 2.96 -10.59
CA ALA A 102 4.15 3.73 -10.43
C ALA A 102 3.07 3.29 -11.41
N GLY A 103 3.40 3.13 -12.69
CA GLY A 103 2.45 2.67 -13.72
C GLY A 103 1.94 1.24 -13.48
N GLY A 104 2.81 0.34 -13.03
CA GLY A 104 2.42 -1.03 -12.67
C GLY A 104 1.47 -1.08 -11.48
N LEU A 105 1.77 -0.30 -10.43
CA LEU A 105 0.96 -0.19 -9.22
C LEU A 105 -0.40 0.44 -9.50
N CYS A 106 -0.43 1.55 -10.25
CA CYS A 106 -1.66 2.29 -10.52
C CYS A 106 -2.64 1.52 -11.40
N ARG A 107 -2.15 0.71 -12.34
CA ARG A 107 -3.01 -0.22 -13.11
C ARG A 107 -3.70 -1.23 -12.20
N SER A 108 -2.94 -1.89 -11.32
CA SER A 108 -3.51 -2.87 -10.39
C SER A 108 -4.48 -2.23 -9.38
N TYR A 109 -4.21 -0.99 -8.98
CA TYR A 109 -5.12 -0.17 -8.18
C TYR A 109 -6.43 0.11 -8.93
N GLU A 110 -6.37 0.63 -10.15
CA GLU A 110 -7.55 1.00 -10.97
C GLU A 110 -8.53 -0.18 -11.13
N GLU A 111 -7.99 -1.36 -11.45
CA GLU A 111 -8.80 -2.59 -11.60
C GLU A 111 -9.52 -3.01 -10.32
N LYS A 112 -8.95 -2.70 -9.15
CA LYS A 112 -9.48 -3.10 -7.84
C LYS A 112 -10.06 -1.93 -7.04
N GLN A 113 -10.02 -0.71 -7.56
CA GLN A 113 -10.35 0.51 -6.84
C GLN A 113 -11.76 0.44 -6.24
N SER A 114 -12.76 0.05 -7.03
CA SER A 114 -14.15 -0.05 -6.58
C SER A 114 -14.30 -1.05 -5.44
N SER A 115 -13.74 -2.25 -5.59
CA SER A 115 -13.76 -3.28 -4.55
C SER A 115 -13.02 -2.85 -3.29
N LEU A 116 -11.93 -2.09 -3.45
CA LEU A 116 -11.12 -1.58 -2.35
C LEU A 116 -11.87 -0.48 -1.60
N GLN A 117 -12.59 0.40 -2.30
CA GLN A 117 -13.47 1.40 -1.68
C GLN A 117 -14.60 0.73 -0.89
N ASP A 118 -15.24 -0.31 -1.43
CA ASP A 118 -16.27 -1.06 -0.73
C ASP A 118 -15.70 -1.78 0.49
N SER A 119 -14.53 -2.42 0.35
CA SER A 119 -13.83 -3.05 1.47
C SER A 119 -13.43 -2.03 2.53
N LEU A 120 -12.91 -0.85 2.18
CA LEU A 120 -12.57 0.21 3.13
C LEU A 120 -13.79 0.79 3.85
N ARG A 121 -14.93 0.90 3.17
CA ARG A 121 -16.20 1.26 3.81
C ARG A 121 -16.60 0.18 4.84
N ALA A 122 -16.42 -1.10 4.50
CA ALA A 122 -16.68 -2.22 5.40
C ALA A 122 -15.60 -2.41 6.50
N CYS A 123 -14.36 -2.02 6.24
CA CYS A 123 -13.18 -2.24 7.09
C CYS A 123 -12.88 -1.05 8.00
N SER A 124 -13.27 0.18 7.64
CA SER A 124 -13.27 1.34 8.57
C SER A 124 -14.03 1.00 9.85
N LEU A 125 -15.10 0.20 9.75
CA LEU A 125 -15.84 -0.33 10.90
C LEU A 125 -15.04 -1.36 11.72
N ARG A 126 -14.09 -2.09 11.12
CA ARG A 126 -13.26 -3.11 11.79
C ARG A 126 -11.99 -2.54 12.40
N GLN A 127 -11.28 -1.61 11.75
CA GLN A 127 -10.13 -0.93 12.35
C GLN A 127 -10.55 -0.02 13.50
N LEU A 128 -11.70 0.65 13.42
CA LEU A 128 -12.28 1.36 14.57
C LEU A 128 -12.61 0.39 15.71
N LYS A 129 -13.16 -0.79 15.43
CA LYS A 129 -13.44 -1.82 16.45
C LYS A 129 -12.19 -2.45 17.05
N GLN A 130 -11.13 -2.67 16.27
CA GLN A 130 -9.87 -3.22 16.78
C GLN A 130 -9.05 -2.19 17.57
N ALA A 131 -8.99 -0.93 17.12
CA ALA A 131 -8.40 0.16 17.90
C ALA A 131 -9.16 0.38 19.22
N GLN A 132 -10.49 0.29 19.20
CA GLN A 132 -11.33 0.38 20.40
C GLN A 132 -11.20 -0.86 21.30
N ALA A 133 -11.04 -2.06 20.73
CA ALA A 133 -10.78 -3.29 21.49
C ALA A 133 -9.40 -3.27 22.17
N LEU A 134 -8.37 -2.76 21.49
CA LEU A 134 -7.03 -2.59 22.08
C LEU A 134 -7.04 -1.54 23.21
N MET A 135 -7.86 -0.48 23.09
CA MET A 135 -8.07 0.49 24.18
C MET A 135 -8.85 -0.09 25.36
N ASN A 136 -9.88 -0.93 25.12
CA ASN A 136 -10.67 -1.55 26.19
C ASN A 136 -9.99 -2.72 26.90
N THR A 137 -8.87 -3.24 26.36
CA THR A 137 -8.08 -4.30 27.01
C THR A 137 -6.94 -3.72 27.87
N LEU A 138 -6.75 -2.39 27.82
CA LEU A 138 -5.75 -1.64 28.60
C LEU A 138 -6.38 -0.80 29.74
N LEU A 139 -7.67 -1.02 30.02
CA LEU A 139 -8.44 -0.51 31.17
C LEU A 139 -8.97 -1.70 31.96
#